data_AF-A0A7Y2YLI1-F1
#
_entry.id   AF-A0A7Y2YLI1-F1
#
_cell.length_a   1.000
_cell.length_b   1.000
_cell.length_c   1.000
_cell.angle_alpha   90.00
_cell.angle_beta   90.00
_cell.angle_gamma   90.00
#
_symmetry.space_group_name_H-M   'P 1'
#
loop_
_entity.id
_entity.type
_entity.pdbx_description
1 polymer ?
#
loop_
_entity_poly.entity_id
_entity_poly.type
_entity_poly.pdbx_seq_one_letter_code
_entity_poly.pdbx_strand_id
1 'polypeptide(L)'
;MGHTARVPPPLDEFTDLIHRIEALRDDIRRRAGRHEECLDALPPGRRESARNLLHYLALRSRDLRPLQDRLAHLGLSSIGRAEPHVMATLEAVLHNLKSISGEQAGPAAPEIYAAFNEGARRLQDNTRELLGPAPRNRRAHIMVTMPAEAADDYLLVHQLIRSGMDCIRINCSHDDRETWSRMIRQKRYAERVSGRDCRVLMDLRGPKLRTGPLQPRPAVLKIRPVRDAYGKVTRPARIWLSTTGSGNEAAAADAVLVVDAEWLADCKPGDKVLLRDARKSKRRWRIRETGSDGCWAEARKTTYLVDGTALRLRGFERETVI
;
A
#
# COMPACT_ATOMS: atom_id res chain seq x y z
N MET A 1 41.99 17.15 13.31
CA MET A 1 40.54 16.98 13.51
C MET A 1 40.36 15.85 14.51
N GLY A 2 39.85 16.15 15.70
CA GLY A 2 39.87 15.26 16.85
C GLY A 2 38.98 14.04 16.67
N HIS A 3 39.54 12.85 16.91
CA HIS A 3 38.76 11.68 17.26
C HIS A 3 38.08 11.95 18.59
N THR A 4 36.77 12.14 18.57
CA THR A 4 35.92 12.00 19.76
C THR A 4 36.02 10.54 20.19
N ALA A 5 36.82 10.29 21.24
CA ALA A 5 36.79 9.02 21.94
C ALA A 5 35.34 8.76 22.36
N ARG A 6 34.77 7.64 21.90
CA ARG A 6 33.45 7.19 22.38
C ARG A 6 33.59 6.92 23.86
N VAL A 7 33.11 7.84 24.69
CA VAL A 7 32.96 7.62 26.13
C VAL A 7 32.02 6.43 26.29
N PRO A 8 32.42 5.38 27.04
CA PRO A 8 31.53 4.26 27.28
C PRO A 8 30.25 4.75 27.96
N PRO A 9 29.08 4.18 27.61
CA PRO A 9 27.83 4.59 28.21
C PRO A 9 27.87 4.37 29.73
N PRO A 10 27.24 5.26 30.51
CA PRO A 10 27.27 5.17 31.95
C PRO A 10 26.53 3.91 32.46
N LEU A 11 26.97 3.36 33.60
CA LEU A 11 26.46 2.08 34.14
C LEU A 11 24.94 2.11 34.42
N ASP A 12 24.40 3.28 34.73
CA ASP A 12 22.96 3.52 34.92
C ASP A 12 22.14 3.23 33.65
N GLU A 13 22.70 3.48 32.46
CA GLU A 13 22.06 3.20 31.19
C GLU A 13 21.88 1.70 30.98
N PHE A 14 22.88 0.89 31.32
CA PHE A 14 22.79 -0.57 31.22
C PHE A 14 21.75 -1.13 32.20
N THR A 15 21.76 -0.66 33.45
CA THR A 15 20.79 -1.10 34.47
C THR A 15 19.34 -0.75 34.06
N ASP A 16 19.09 0.46 33.54
CA ASP A 16 17.75 0.81 33.03
C ASP A 16 17.35 -0.04 31.82
N LEU A 17 18.26 -0.31 30.88
CA LEU A 17 17.97 -1.18 29.73
C LEU A 17 17.66 -2.62 30.15
N ILE A 18 18.42 -3.18 31.10
CA ILE A 18 18.18 -4.52 31.66
C ILE A 18 16.77 -4.58 32.23
N HIS A 19 16.40 -3.66 33.13
CA HIS A 19 15.07 -3.63 33.74
C HIS A 19 13.94 -3.50 32.69
N ARG A 20 14.14 -2.66 31.66
CA ARG A 20 13.14 -2.49 30.58
C ARG A 20 12.96 -3.75 29.76
N ILE A 21 14.05 -4.45 29.44
CA ILE A 21 13.99 -5.69 28.66
C ILE A 21 13.38 -6.82 29.51
N GLU A 22 13.70 -6.91 30.80
CA GLU A 22 13.07 -7.86 31.73
C GLU A 22 11.56 -7.61 31.82
N ALA A 23 11.15 -6.36 32.03
CA ALA A 23 9.74 -5.98 32.07
C ALA A 23 9.01 -6.28 30.74
N LEU A 24 9.69 -6.10 29.60
CA LEU A 24 9.17 -6.46 28.28
C LEU A 24 9.00 -7.97 28.13
N ARG A 25 10.03 -8.75 28.48
CA ARG A 25 10.03 -10.22 28.45
C ARG A 25 8.90 -10.79 29.29
N ASP A 26 8.75 -10.30 30.51
CA ASP A 26 7.77 -10.82 31.45
C ASP A 26 6.33 -10.44 31.06
N ASP A 27 6.13 -9.26 30.46
CA ASP A 27 4.83 -8.92 29.85
C ASP A 27 4.50 -9.81 28.65
N ILE A 28 5.47 -10.08 27.78
CA ILE A 28 5.28 -10.96 26.62
C ILE A 28 4.88 -12.37 27.08
N ARG A 29 5.61 -12.95 28.05
CA ARG A 29 5.27 -14.25 28.64
C ARG A 29 3.87 -14.25 29.24
N ARG A 30 3.53 -13.24 30.05
CA ARG A 30 2.20 -13.12 30.66
C ARG A 30 1.09 -13.02 29.62
N ARG A 31 1.27 -12.23 28.55
CA ARG A 31 0.26 -12.07 27.48
C ARG A 31 0.10 -13.35 26.67
N ALA A 32 1.21 -14.01 26.30
CA ALA A 32 1.18 -15.26 25.57
C ALA A 32 0.54 -16.39 26.40
N GLY A 33 0.85 -16.47 27.70
CA GLY A 33 0.29 -17.48 28.61
C GLY A 33 -1.23 -17.46 28.72
N ARG A 34 -1.89 -16.31 28.49
CA ARG A 34 -3.36 -16.21 28.45
C ARG A 34 -4.00 -16.97 27.29
N HIS A 35 -3.21 -17.36 26.29
CA HIS A 35 -3.66 -18.05 25.09
C HIS A 35 -2.98 -19.42 24.92
N GLU A 36 -2.28 -19.91 25.95
CA GLU A 36 -1.51 -21.15 25.88
C GLU A 36 -2.42 -22.37 25.68
N GLU A 37 -3.62 -22.38 26.27
CA GLU A 37 -4.63 -23.43 26.06
C GLU A 37 -5.03 -23.58 24.58
N CYS A 38 -4.99 -22.49 23.80
CA CYS A 38 -5.29 -22.55 22.37
C CYS A 38 -4.21 -23.31 21.58
N LEU A 39 -3.00 -23.48 22.12
CA LEU A 39 -1.92 -24.21 21.47
C LEU A 39 -2.17 -25.72 21.47
N ASP A 40 -2.90 -26.25 22.45
CA ASP A 40 -3.20 -27.68 22.54
C ASP A 40 -4.09 -28.17 21.41
N ALA A 41 -4.95 -27.27 20.88
CA ALA A 41 -5.77 -27.52 19.71
C ALA A 41 -4.97 -27.63 18.39
N LEU A 42 -3.68 -27.24 18.40
CA LEU A 42 -2.83 -27.29 17.21
C LEU A 42 -2.05 -28.61 17.11
N PRO A 43 -1.73 -29.07 15.89
CA PRO A 43 -0.84 -30.21 15.68
C PRO A 43 0.51 -30.01 16.39
N PRO A 44 1.11 -31.06 16.99
CA PRO A 44 2.35 -30.94 17.77
C PRO A 44 3.48 -30.19 17.06
N GLY A 45 3.70 -30.46 15.77
CA GLY A 45 4.74 -29.79 14.96
C GLY A 45 4.54 -28.29 14.73
N ARG A 46 3.35 -27.74 15.04
CA ARG A 46 3.02 -26.31 14.87
C ARG A 46 3.02 -25.53 16.19
N ARG A 47 2.98 -26.21 17.34
CA ARG A 47 2.81 -25.58 18.66
C ARG A 47 3.91 -24.58 18.99
N GLU A 48 5.17 -24.92 18.75
CA GLU A 48 6.30 -24.02 19.01
C GLU A 48 6.26 -22.76 18.12
N SER A 49 5.91 -22.92 16.84
CA SER A 49 5.77 -21.79 15.92
C SER A 49 4.61 -20.88 16.33
N ALA A 50 3.49 -21.47 16.77
CA ALA A 50 2.34 -20.73 17.28
C ALA A 50 2.65 -20.03 18.62
N ARG A 51 3.40 -20.65 19.52
CA ARG A 51 3.87 -20.00 20.75
C ARG A 51 4.74 -18.80 20.43
N ASN A 52 5.69 -18.93 19.50
CA ASN A 52 6.50 -17.79 19.06
C ASN A 52 5.65 -16.70 18.38
N LEU A 53 4.60 -17.06 17.63
CA LEU A 53 3.65 -16.09 17.08
C LEU A 53 2.93 -15.30 18.18
N LEU A 54 2.49 -15.96 19.27
CA LEU A 54 1.91 -15.27 20.42
C LEU A 54 2.92 -14.30 21.05
N HIS A 55 4.17 -14.72 21.22
CA HIS A 55 5.23 -13.83 21.69
C HIS A 55 5.44 -12.63 20.77
N TYR A 56 5.43 -12.85 19.45
CA TYR A 56 5.60 -11.80 18.45
C TYR A 56 4.43 -10.81 18.44
N LEU A 57 3.20 -11.28 18.52
CA LEU A 57 2.01 -10.42 18.61
C LEU A 57 2.04 -9.57 19.88
N ALA A 58 2.43 -10.16 21.02
CA ALA A 58 2.61 -9.43 22.27
C ALA A 58 3.72 -8.37 22.16
N LEU A 59 4.87 -8.73 21.56
CA LEU A 59 5.97 -7.81 21.29
C LEU A 59 5.51 -6.63 20.40
N ARG A 60 4.78 -6.91 19.32
CA ARG A 60 4.33 -5.91 18.34
C ARG A 60 3.23 -4.98 18.86
N SER A 61 2.58 -5.35 19.96
CA SER A 61 1.59 -4.50 20.65
C SER A 61 2.21 -3.32 21.40
N ARG A 62 3.55 -3.19 21.39
CA ARG A 62 4.29 -2.09 22.03
C ARG A 62 5.10 -1.28 21.03
N ASP A 63 5.34 -0.02 21.37
CA ASP A 63 6.32 0.80 20.66
C ASP A 63 7.73 0.48 21.16
N LEU A 64 8.53 -0.15 20.30
CA LEU A 64 9.89 -0.58 20.62
C LEU A 64 10.95 0.38 20.10
N ARG A 65 10.59 1.41 19.33
CA ARG A 65 11.57 2.32 18.71
C ARG A 65 12.52 2.94 19.75
N PRO A 66 12.05 3.48 20.89
CA PRO A 66 12.95 4.07 21.88
C PRO A 66 13.96 3.06 22.45
N LEU A 67 13.54 1.80 22.60
CA LEU A 67 14.39 0.72 23.13
C LEU A 67 15.39 0.23 22.07
N GLN A 68 14.92 0.08 20.83
CA GLN A 68 15.75 -0.32 19.68
C GLN A 68 16.83 0.72 19.39
N ASP A 69 16.48 2.00 19.43
CA ASP A 69 17.44 3.09 19.20
C ASP A 69 18.56 3.04 20.25
N ARG A 70 18.22 2.95 21.54
CA ARG A 70 19.21 2.86 22.63
C ARG A 70 20.10 1.63 22.50
N LEU A 71 19.52 0.45 22.24
CA LEU A 71 20.30 -0.76 22.03
C LEU A 71 21.21 -0.67 20.81
N ALA A 72 20.77 -0.02 19.72
CA ALA A 72 21.59 0.16 18.52
C ALA A 72 22.80 1.08 18.79
N HIS A 73 22.67 2.10 19.64
CA HIS A 73 23.81 2.92 20.08
C HIS A 73 24.86 2.09 20.84
N LEU A 74 24.44 1.00 21.48
CA LEU A 74 25.31 0.02 22.15
C LEU A 74 25.80 -1.10 21.23
N GLY A 75 25.43 -1.10 19.94
CA GLY A 75 25.74 -2.17 18.99
C GLY A 75 24.88 -3.44 19.13
N LEU A 76 23.81 -3.39 19.93
CA LEU A 76 22.92 -4.51 20.24
C LEU A 76 21.61 -4.44 19.42
N SER A 77 21.69 -4.40 18.08
CA SER A 77 20.53 -4.14 17.19
C SER A 77 19.58 -5.32 16.95
N SER A 78 19.48 -6.30 17.85
CA SER A 78 18.85 -7.60 17.55
C SER A 78 17.31 -7.62 17.66
N ILE A 79 16.69 -6.73 18.43
CA ILE A 79 15.22 -6.76 18.65
C ILE A 79 14.43 -6.46 17.37
N GLY A 80 14.99 -5.69 16.44
CA GLY A 80 14.37 -5.41 15.14
C GLY A 80 14.27 -6.61 14.20
N ARG A 81 14.87 -7.76 14.56
CA ARG A 81 14.83 -9.02 13.79
C ARG A 81 14.41 -10.21 14.67
N ALA A 82 13.65 -9.93 15.73
CA ALA A 82 13.27 -10.93 16.73
C ALA A 82 12.13 -11.87 16.27
N GLU A 83 11.50 -11.61 15.12
CA GLU A 83 10.30 -12.30 14.66
C GLU A 83 10.41 -13.83 14.66
N PRO A 84 11.53 -14.45 14.22
CA PRO A 84 11.62 -15.91 14.18
C PRO A 84 11.81 -16.56 15.56
N HIS A 85 12.24 -15.80 16.57
CA HIS A 85 12.69 -16.31 17.88
C HIS A 85 12.66 -15.20 18.95
N VAL A 86 11.46 -14.74 19.31
CA VAL A 86 11.28 -13.54 20.15
C VAL A 86 11.95 -13.68 21.51
N MET A 87 11.65 -14.77 22.22
CA MET A 87 12.15 -14.99 23.58
C MET A 87 13.67 -15.19 23.61
N ALA A 88 14.22 -15.98 22.70
CA ALA A 88 15.66 -16.18 22.60
C ALA A 88 16.40 -14.86 22.29
N THR A 89 15.80 -13.98 21.49
CA THR A 89 16.38 -12.65 21.21
C THR A 89 16.43 -11.79 22.47
N LEU A 90 15.34 -11.73 23.25
CA LEU A 90 15.30 -10.95 24.49
C LEU A 90 16.27 -11.50 25.53
N GLU A 91 16.34 -12.83 25.67
CA GLU A 91 17.27 -13.49 26.59
C GLU A 91 18.73 -13.28 26.18
N ALA A 92 19.04 -13.35 24.89
CA ALA A 92 20.37 -13.02 24.37
C ALA A 92 20.74 -11.55 24.63
N VAL A 93 19.82 -10.60 24.42
CA VAL A 93 20.07 -9.18 24.71
C VAL A 93 20.31 -8.97 26.20
N LEU A 94 19.49 -9.56 27.07
CA LEU A 94 19.66 -9.49 28.52
C LEU A 94 21.00 -10.05 28.97
N HIS A 95 21.38 -11.21 28.45
CA HIS A 95 22.67 -11.81 28.76
C HIS A 95 23.82 -10.88 28.38
N ASN A 96 23.82 -10.34 27.15
CA ASN A 96 24.86 -9.42 26.69
C ASN A 96 24.89 -8.12 27.51
N LEU A 97 23.74 -7.52 27.82
CA LEU A 97 23.69 -6.31 28.66
C LEU A 97 24.28 -6.55 30.05
N LYS A 98 23.94 -7.68 30.69
CA LYS A 98 24.48 -8.05 32.01
C LYS A 98 25.98 -8.33 31.95
N SER A 99 26.44 -9.04 30.93
CA SER A 99 27.87 -9.28 30.73
C SER A 99 28.67 -7.99 30.51
N ILE A 100 28.12 -7.02 29.75
CA ILE A 100 28.78 -5.73 29.48
C ILE A 100 28.75 -4.82 30.70
N SER A 101 27.68 -4.87 31.51
CA SER A 101 27.56 -4.05 32.73
C SER A 101 28.44 -4.53 33.90
N GLY A 102 29.09 -5.69 33.76
CA GLY A 102 29.89 -6.30 34.82
C GLY A 102 29.04 -6.99 35.89
N GLU A 103 27.72 -7.09 35.70
CA GLU A 103 26.88 -8.01 36.46
C GLU A 103 27.28 -9.45 36.12
N GLN A 104 27.26 -10.35 37.12
CA GLN A 104 27.50 -11.78 36.87
C GLN A 104 26.35 -12.37 36.05
N ALA A 105 26.42 -12.20 34.73
CA ALA A 105 25.76 -13.09 33.82
C ALA A 105 26.49 -14.44 33.92
N GLY A 106 25.86 -15.43 34.58
CA GLY A 106 26.29 -16.82 34.47
C GLY A 106 26.42 -17.24 32.99
N PRO A 107 27.02 -18.39 32.69
CA PRO A 107 27.19 -18.85 31.32
C PRO A 107 25.86 -18.80 30.57
N ALA A 108 25.88 -18.28 29.34
CA ALA A 108 24.68 -18.25 28.52
C ALA A 108 24.12 -19.67 28.36
N ALA A 109 22.83 -19.83 28.64
CA ALA A 109 22.13 -21.08 28.42
C ALA A 109 22.25 -21.46 26.92
N PRO A 110 22.89 -22.60 26.56
CA PRO A 110 23.09 -23.01 25.17
C PRO A 110 21.78 -23.06 24.36
N GLU A 111 20.66 -23.29 25.03
CA GLU A 111 19.31 -23.36 24.50
C GLU A 111 18.89 -22.05 23.82
N ILE A 112 19.36 -20.90 24.32
CA ILE A 112 19.08 -19.56 23.76
C ILE A 112 19.58 -19.51 22.31
N TYR A 113 20.83 -19.92 22.09
CA TYR A 113 21.46 -19.85 20.77
C TYR A 113 20.99 -20.97 19.84
N ALA A 114 20.68 -22.15 20.39
CA ALA A 114 20.11 -23.25 19.63
C ALA A 114 18.75 -22.88 18.99
N ALA A 115 17.93 -22.06 19.67
CA ALA A 115 16.63 -21.62 19.19
C ALA A 115 16.71 -20.83 17.86
N PHE A 116 17.80 -20.10 17.61
CA PHE A 116 17.99 -19.37 16.35
C PHE A 116 18.11 -20.32 15.15
N ASN A 117 18.89 -21.40 15.30
CA ASN A 117 19.09 -22.39 14.25
C ASN A 117 17.83 -23.22 14.01
N GLU A 118 17.12 -23.57 15.08
CA GLU A 118 15.90 -24.36 15.01
C GLU A 118 14.76 -23.61 14.26
N GLY A 119 14.65 -22.29 14.45
CA GLY A 119 13.70 -21.48 13.68
C GLY A 119 13.93 -21.54 12.16
N ALA A 120 15.20 -21.46 11.74
CA ALA A 120 15.57 -21.56 10.33
C ALA A 120 15.26 -22.95 9.74
N ARG A 121 15.57 -24.02 10.49
CA ARG A 121 15.24 -25.40 10.09
C ARG A 121 13.74 -25.60 9.95
N ARG A 122 12.94 -25.20 10.94
CA ARG A 122 11.47 -25.30 10.87
C ARG A 122 10.89 -24.55 9.68
N LEU A 123 11.41 -23.35 9.37
CA LEU A 123 10.97 -22.60 8.20
C LEU A 123 11.26 -23.37 6.91
N GLN A 124 12.44 -23.97 6.78
CA GLN A 124 12.81 -24.78 5.62
C GLN A 124 11.91 -26.01 5.47
N ASP A 125 11.68 -26.75 6.56
CA ASP A 125 10.85 -27.96 6.55
C ASP A 125 9.39 -27.63 6.21
N ASN A 126 8.83 -26.58 6.83
CA ASN A 126 7.48 -26.10 6.56
C ASN A 126 7.32 -25.60 5.11
N THR A 127 8.35 -24.92 4.58
CA THR A 127 8.35 -24.47 3.17
C THR A 127 8.33 -25.66 2.24
N ARG A 128 9.13 -26.71 2.54
CA ARG A 128 9.18 -27.92 1.74
C ARG A 128 7.87 -28.71 1.77
N GLU A 129 7.26 -28.81 2.94
CA GLU A 129 5.95 -29.46 3.12
C GLU A 129 4.85 -28.73 2.33
N LEU A 130 4.81 -27.39 2.41
CA LEU A 130 3.77 -26.59 1.81
C LEU A 130 3.94 -26.40 0.29
N LEU A 131 5.15 -26.06 -0.15
CA LEU A 131 5.43 -25.65 -1.53
C LEU A 131 6.11 -26.76 -2.34
N GLY A 132 6.72 -27.75 -1.69
CA GLY A 132 7.54 -28.78 -2.34
C GLY A 132 9.04 -28.46 -2.27
N PRO A 133 9.88 -29.24 -2.99
CA PRO A 133 11.33 -29.07 -2.95
C PRO A 133 11.76 -27.69 -3.48
N ALA A 134 12.88 -27.19 -2.97
CA ALA A 134 13.43 -25.92 -3.42
C ALA A 134 13.78 -25.98 -4.93
N PRO A 135 13.56 -24.88 -5.67
CA PRO A 135 13.96 -24.78 -7.08
C PRO A 135 15.47 -24.91 -7.25
N ARG A 136 15.94 -25.58 -8.30
CA ARG A 136 17.38 -25.86 -8.52
C ARG A 136 18.26 -24.60 -8.62
N ASN A 137 17.76 -23.52 -9.21
CA ASN A 137 18.56 -22.35 -9.60
C ASN A 137 18.19 -21.06 -8.83
N ARG A 138 17.34 -21.14 -7.80
CA ARG A 138 16.93 -19.96 -7.00
C ARG A 138 16.44 -20.36 -5.62
N ARG A 139 16.50 -19.41 -4.68
CA ARG A 139 16.08 -19.62 -3.27
C ARG A 139 14.59 -19.48 -3.03
N ALA A 140 13.93 -18.52 -3.69
CA ALA A 140 12.52 -18.22 -3.47
C ALA A 140 11.63 -19.00 -4.45
N HIS A 141 10.40 -19.35 -4.07
CA HIS A 141 9.36 -19.86 -4.99
C HIS A 141 8.64 -18.70 -5.71
N ILE A 142 8.19 -18.91 -6.95
CA ILE A 142 7.47 -17.91 -7.76
C ILE A 142 5.99 -18.31 -7.83
N MET A 143 5.14 -17.43 -7.31
CA MET A 143 3.69 -17.55 -7.39
C MET A 143 3.13 -16.51 -8.36
N VAL A 144 2.27 -16.94 -9.27
CA VAL A 144 1.62 -16.04 -10.25
C VAL A 144 0.11 -16.08 -10.04
N THR A 145 -0.50 -14.90 -9.92
CA THR A 145 -1.97 -14.81 -9.88
C THR A 145 -2.50 -14.93 -11.30
N MET A 146 -3.37 -15.91 -11.51
CA MET A 146 -3.88 -16.21 -12.84
C MET A 146 -4.95 -15.19 -13.25
N PRO A 147 -4.82 -14.57 -14.43
CA PRO A 147 -5.90 -13.80 -15.02
C PRO A 147 -6.94 -14.74 -15.64
N ALA A 148 -8.16 -14.25 -15.90
CA ALA A 148 -9.29 -15.07 -16.35
C ALA A 148 -8.98 -15.80 -17.68
N GLU A 149 -8.23 -15.15 -18.57
CA GLU A 149 -7.81 -15.65 -19.89
C GLU A 149 -7.00 -16.95 -19.79
N ALA A 150 -6.32 -17.19 -18.66
CA ALA A 150 -5.59 -18.43 -18.44
C ALA A 150 -6.48 -19.68 -18.36
N ALA A 151 -7.81 -19.51 -18.27
CA ALA A 151 -8.74 -20.61 -18.42
C ALA A 151 -8.72 -21.20 -19.84
N ASP A 152 -8.49 -20.36 -20.85
CA ASP A 152 -8.61 -20.71 -22.27
C ASP A 152 -7.28 -20.61 -23.03
N ASP A 153 -6.30 -19.88 -22.51
CA ASP A 153 -4.96 -19.76 -23.09
C ASP A 153 -3.97 -20.75 -22.45
N TYR A 154 -3.83 -21.93 -23.09
CA TYR A 154 -2.80 -22.90 -22.70
C TYR A 154 -1.38 -22.36 -22.85
N LEU A 155 -1.10 -21.61 -23.91
CA LEU A 155 0.27 -21.15 -24.23
C LEU A 155 0.76 -20.21 -23.14
N LEU A 156 -0.10 -19.32 -22.63
CA LEU A 156 0.19 -18.49 -21.46
C LEU A 156 0.61 -19.34 -20.26
N VAL A 157 -0.20 -20.32 -19.86
CA VAL A 157 0.08 -21.18 -18.70
C VAL A 157 1.37 -21.97 -18.88
N HIS A 158 1.58 -22.53 -20.08
CA HIS A 158 2.80 -23.28 -20.41
C HIS A 158 4.04 -22.39 -20.34
N GLN A 159 4.00 -21.19 -20.91
CA GLN A 159 5.11 -20.25 -20.88
C GLN A 159 5.45 -19.82 -19.46
N LEU A 160 4.46 -19.59 -18.59
CA LEU A 160 4.68 -19.24 -17.19
C LEU A 160 5.39 -20.38 -16.42
N ILE A 161 4.94 -21.62 -16.59
CA ILE A 161 5.59 -22.79 -15.97
C ILE A 161 7.00 -22.96 -16.52
N ARG A 162 7.21 -22.82 -17.84
CA ARG A 162 8.53 -22.91 -18.46
C ARG A 162 9.47 -21.81 -17.96
N SER A 163 8.94 -20.62 -17.68
CA SER A 163 9.70 -19.48 -17.14
C SER A 163 10.02 -19.62 -15.65
N GLY A 164 9.44 -20.64 -14.99
CA GLY A 164 9.77 -20.99 -13.61
C GLY A 164 8.72 -20.58 -12.59
N MET A 165 7.45 -20.48 -12.96
CA MET A 165 6.35 -20.43 -12.00
C MET A 165 6.25 -21.75 -11.23
N ASP A 166 6.22 -21.70 -9.89
CA ASP A 166 6.05 -22.88 -9.02
C ASP A 166 4.64 -22.99 -8.46
N CYS A 167 3.84 -21.93 -8.49
CA CYS A 167 2.50 -21.92 -7.92
C CYS A 167 1.58 -21.00 -8.72
N ILE A 168 0.45 -21.54 -9.17
CA ILE A 168 -0.66 -20.71 -9.62
C ILE A 168 -1.48 -20.26 -8.42
N ARG A 169 -1.77 -18.96 -8.33
CA ARG A 169 -2.73 -18.39 -7.39
C ARG A 169 -4.02 -18.11 -8.14
N ILE A 170 -5.09 -18.76 -7.73
CA ILE A 170 -6.45 -18.52 -8.23
C ILE A 170 -7.15 -17.63 -7.21
N ASN A 171 -7.42 -16.38 -7.59
CA ASN A 171 -8.10 -15.42 -6.73
C ASN A 171 -9.61 -15.62 -6.78
N CYS A 172 -10.15 -16.37 -5.82
CA CYS A 172 -11.58 -16.68 -5.72
C CYS A 172 -12.46 -15.47 -5.34
N SER A 173 -11.88 -14.27 -5.29
CA SER A 173 -12.67 -13.03 -5.26
C SER A 173 -13.39 -12.75 -6.56
N HIS A 174 -12.87 -13.28 -7.67
CA HIS A 174 -13.34 -13.10 -9.03
C HIS A 174 -13.59 -14.45 -9.68
N ASP A 175 -14.25 -14.44 -10.84
CA ASP A 175 -14.58 -15.62 -11.63
C ASP A 175 -15.40 -16.67 -10.87
N ASP A 176 -15.52 -17.85 -11.46
CA ASP A 176 -16.34 -18.95 -10.97
C ASP A 176 -15.60 -20.29 -10.94
N ARG A 177 -16.25 -21.28 -10.34
CA ARG A 177 -15.74 -22.65 -10.20
C ARG A 177 -15.34 -23.26 -11.54
N GLU A 178 -16.08 -22.99 -12.61
CA GLU A 178 -15.82 -23.57 -13.93
C GLU A 178 -14.53 -23.00 -14.53
N THR A 179 -14.35 -21.70 -14.43
CA THR A 179 -13.15 -20.97 -14.88
C THR A 179 -11.92 -21.43 -14.09
N TRP A 180 -11.99 -21.51 -12.77
CA TRP A 180 -10.89 -22.04 -11.95
C TRP A 180 -10.55 -23.49 -12.31
N SER A 181 -11.56 -24.32 -12.58
CA SER A 181 -11.36 -25.71 -13.00
C SER A 181 -10.65 -25.81 -14.34
N ARG A 182 -10.98 -24.93 -15.30
CA ARG A 182 -10.27 -24.82 -16.59
C ARG A 182 -8.80 -24.43 -16.39
N MET A 183 -8.52 -23.39 -15.59
CA MET A 183 -7.13 -22.99 -15.27
C MET A 183 -6.32 -24.15 -14.68
N ILE A 184 -6.90 -24.92 -13.75
CA ILE A 184 -6.24 -26.09 -13.15
C ILE A 184 -5.99 -27.18 -14.20
N ARG A 185 -6.92 -27.42 -15.13
CA ARG A 185 -6.73 -28.37 -16.23
C ARG A 185 -5.58 -27.95 -17.15
N GLN A 186 -5.54 -26.68 -17.55
CA GLN A 186 -4.43 -26.14 -18.37
C GLN A 186 -3.09 -26.32 -17.67
N LYS A 187 -3.03 -25.95 -16.38
CA LYS A 187 -1.85 -26.16 -15.54
C LYS A 187 -1.42 -27.62 -15.50
N ARG A 188 -2.34 -28.57 -15.25
CA ARG A 188 -2.02 -30.01 -15.21
C ARG A 188 -1.53 -30.54 -16.56
N TYR A 189 -2.05 -30.00 -17.65
CA TYR A 189 -1.56 -30.35 -18.99
C TYR A 189 -0.14 -29.79 -19.22
N ALA A 190 0.12 -28.54 -18.83
CA ALA A 190 1.42 -27.92 -18.94
C ALA A 190 2.49 -28.61 -18.08
N GLU A 191 2.16 -29.10 -16.88
CA GLU A 191 3.08 -29.93 -16.06
C GLU A 191 3.47 -31.21 -16.79
N ARG A 192 2.50 -31.93 -17.37
CA ARG A 192 2.76 -33.18 -18.12
C ARG A 192 3.68 -32.96 -19.32
N VAL A 193 3.50 -31.84 -20.04
CA VAL A 193 4.33 -31.50 -21.21
C VAL A 193 5.73 -31.02 -20.80
N SER A 194 5.84 -30.25 -19.72
CA SER A 194 7.11 -29.63 -19.31
C SER A 194 7.94 -30.49 -18.35
N GLY A 195 7.34 -31.50 -17.71
CA GLY A 195 7.98 -32.29 -16.65
C GLY A 195 8.29 -31.49 -15.39
N ARG A 196 7.61 -30.35 -15.17
CA ARG A 196 7.81 -29.48 -14.02
C ARG A 196 6.56 -29.44 -13.16
N ASP A 197 6.71 -29.67 -11.86
CA ASP A 197 5.64 -29.53 -10.90
C ASP A 197 5.31 -28.06 -10.63
N CYS A 198 4.03 -27.78 -10.42
CA CYS A 198 3.51 -26.48 -10.05
C CYS A 198 2.37 -26.68 -9.03
N ARG A 199 2.27 -25.86 -7.99
CA ARG A 199 1.22 -25.93 -6.96
C ARG A 199 0.02 -25.08 -7.37
N VAL A 200 -1.12 -25.32 -6.70
CA VAL A 200 -2.32 -24.50 -6.83
C VAL A 200 -2.64 -23.92 -5.47
N LEU A 201 -2.68 -22.60 -5.36
CA LEU A 201 -3.20 -21.88 -4.21
C LEU A 201 -4.58 -21.31 -4.55
N MET A 202 -5.60 -21.78 -3.85
CA MET A 202 -6.94 -21.19 -3.90
C MET A 202 -7.01 -20.05 -2.88
N ASP A 203 -6.99 -18.81 -3.34
CA ASP A 203 -7.03 -17.62 -2.49
C ASP A 203 -8.49 -17.18 -2.27
N LEU A 204 -9.02 -17.52 -1.10
CA LEU A 204 -10.41 -17.28 -0.75
C LEU A 204 -10.66 -15.78 -0.51
N ARG A 205 -11.82 -15.29 -0.97
CA ARG A 205 -12.21 -13.87 -0.91
C ARG A 205 -12.09 -13.22 0.48
N GLY A 206 -12.30 -14.01 1.54
CA GLY A 206 -12.34 -13.54 2.93
C GLY A 206 -13.46 -12.51 3.21
N PRO A 207 -13.56 -12.00 4.45
CA PRO A 207 -14.50 -10.93 4.80
C PRO A 207 -14.03 -9.61 4.17
N LYS A 208 -14.83 -9.04 3.27
CA LYS A 208 -14.55 -7.73 2.65
C LYS A 208 -15.46 -6.67 3.24
N LEU A 209 -14.88 -5.78 4.04
CA LEU A 209 -15.53 -4.51 4.39
C LEU A 209 -15.60 -3.65 3.13
N ARG A 210 -16.81 -3.38 2.66
CA ARG A 210 -17.08 -2.44 1.57
C ARG A 210 -17.91 -1.30 2.15
N THR A 211 -17.58 -0.08 1.76
CA THR A 211 -18.51 1.02 1.96
C THR A 211 -19.74 0.77 1.10
N GLY A 212 -20.91 1.23 1.56
CA GLY A 212 -22.05 1.36 0.66
C GLY A 212 -21.75 2.37 -0.46
N PRO A 213 -22.68 2.54 -1.42
CA PRO A 213 -22.60 3.62 -2.39
C PRO A 213 -22.36 4.95 -1.65
N LEU A 214 -21.34 5.68 -2.08
CA LEU A 214 -21.15 7.05 -1.60
C LEU A 214 -22.26 7.91 -2.18
N GLN A 215 -22.85 8.79 -1.37
CA GLN A 215 -23.80 9.77 -1.90
C GLN A 215 -23.09 10.61 -2.98
N PRO A 216 -23.67 10.75 -4.19
CA PRO A 216 -23.13 11.66 -5.18
C PRO A 216 -23.19 13.08 -4.61
N ARG A 217 -22.03 13.64 -4.29
CA ARG A 217 -21.90 15.07 -3.99
C ARG A 217 -21.71 15.79 -5.32
N PRO A 218 -22.31 16.98 -5.51
CA PRO A 218 -22.04 17.78 -6.70
C PRO A 218 -20.53 17.93 -6.87
N ALA A 219 -20.00 17.51 -8.02
CA ALA A 219 -18.60 17.71 -8.35
C ALA A 219 -18.37 19.22 -8.53
N VAL A 220 -17.83 19.88 -7.52
CA VAL A 220 -17.59 21.33 -7.58
C VAL A 220 -16.27 21.60 -8.29
N LEU A 221 -16.33 22.09 -9.53
CA LEU A 221 -15.13 22.55 -10.25
C LEU A 221 -14.79 23.98 -9.82
N LYS A 222 -13.63 24.16 -9.19
CA LYS A 222 -13.14 25.46 -8.71
C LYS A 222 -12.13 26.05 -9.69
N ILE A 223 -12.54 27.09 -10.41
CA ILE A 223 -11.69 27.87 -11.32
C ILE A 223 -11.13 29.07 -10.56
N ARG A 224 -9.80 29.20 -10.45
CA ARG A 224 -9.15 30.25 -9.65
C ARG A 224 -8.11 31.03 -10.47
N PRO A 225 -8.23 32.36 -10.60
CA PRO A 225 -7.16 33.19 -11.15
C PRO A 225 -5.97 33.28 -10.17
N VAL A 226 -4.77 33.48 -10.71
CA VAL A 226 -3.57 33.70 -9.91
C VAL A 226 -3.58 35.14 -9.37
N ARG A 227 -3.21 35.30 -8.11
CA ARG A 227 -3.16 36.58 -7.40
C ARG A 227 -1.84 36.73 -6.69
N ASP A 228 -1.37 37.97 -6.54
CA ASP A 228 -0.23 38.31 -5.69
C ASP A 228 -0.61 38.29 -4.20
N ALA A 229 0.38 38.60 -3.34
CA ALA A 229 0.20 38.67 -1.88
C ALA A 229 -0.86 39.71 -1.45
N TYR A 230 -1.14 40.71 -2.28
CA TYR A 230 -2.13 41.76 -2.02
C TYR A 230 -3.51 41.43 -2.62
N GLY A 231 -3.67 40.26 -3.24
CA GLY A 231 -4.94 39.82 -3.82
C GLY A 231 -5.25 40.41 -5.21
N LYS A 232 -4.31 41.12 -5.84
CA LYS A 232 -4.45 41.63 -7.21
C LYS A 232 -4.25 40.49 -8.19
N VAL A 233 -5.12 40.39 -9.20
CA VAL A 233 -5.04 39.33 -10.22
C VAL A 233 -3.83 39.59 -11.12
N THR A 234 -2.86 38.68 -11.08
CA THR A 234 -1.66 38.70 -11.93
C THR A 234 -1.88 37.91 -13.21
N ARG A 235 -2.61 36.79 -13.15
CA ARG A 235 -3.01 35.98 -14.31
C ARG A 235 -4.49 35.57 -14.21
N PRO A 236 -5.34 35.86 -15.21
CA PRO A 236 -6.69 35.31 -15.24
C PRO A 236 -6.64 33.79 -15.37
N ALA A 237 -7.65 33.10 -14.84
CA ALA A 237 -7.80 31.67 -15.10
C ALA A 237 -8.25 31.49 -16.55
N ARG A 238 -7.57 30.61 -17.28
CA ARG A 238 -7.87 30.25 -18.67
C ARG A 238 -8.73 28.99 -18.69
N ILE A 239 -9.84 29.06 -19.39
CA ILE A 239 -10.84 28.01 -19.47
C ILE A 239 -10.99 27.63 -20.94
N TRP A 240 -10.87 26.36 -21.26
CA TRP A 240 -11.14 25.84 -22.59
C TRP A 240 -12.60 25.39 -22.68
N LEU A 241 -13.36 25.95 -23.61
CA LEU A 241 -14.74 25.57 -23.90
C LEU A 241 -14.75 24.76 -25.22
N SER A 242 -15.29 23.55 -25.19
CA SER A 242 -15.31 22.63 -26.34
C SER A 242 -16.57 21.75 -26.32
N THR A 243 -16.86 21.01 -27.39
CA THR A 243 -18.00 20.09 -27.44
C THR A 243 -17.67 18.66 -26.96
N THR A 244 -16.39 18.30 -26.93
CA THR A 244 -15.92 16.95 -26.60
C THR A 244 -15.14 16.88 -25.29
N GLY A 245 -14.73 18.02 -24.73
CA GLY A 245 -13.85 18.07 -23.56
C GLY A 245 -12.39 17.71 -23.89
N SER A 246 -12.06 17.64 -25.18
CA SER A 246 -10.74 17.28 -25.71
C SER A 246 -10.21 18.35 -26.67
N GLY A 247 -8.90 18.36 -26.90
CA GLY A 247 -8.20 19.33 -27.74
C GLY A 247 -6.75 19.51 -27.28
N ASN A 248 -5.85 19.93 -28.17
CA ASN A 248 -4.45 20.18 -27.80
C ASN A 248 -4.31 21.26 -26.72
N GLU A 249 -5.28 22.18 -26.70
CA GLU A 249 -5.42 23.31 -25.78
C GLU A 249 -5.87 22.88 -24.37
N ALA A 250 -6.55 21.74 -24.24
CA ALA A 250 -7.10 21.25 -22.97
C ALA A 250 -6.01 21.04 -21.92
N ALA A 251 -4.82 20.59 -22.34
CA ALA A 251 -3.67 20.37 -21.46
C ALA A 251 -3.08 21.67 -20.87
N ALA A 252 -3.28 22.81 -21.54
CA ALA A 252 -2.77 24.12 -21.10
C ALA A 252 -3.81 24.93 -20.29
N ALA A 253 -5.03 24.41 -20.13
CA ALA A 253 -6.13 25.12 -19.49
C ALA A 253 -6.10 24.95 -17.96
N ASP A 254 -6.53 25.99 -17.22
CA ASP A 254 -6.80 25.85 -15.78
C ASP A 254 -8.13 25.08 -15.54
N ALA A 255 -9.00 24.99 -16.54
CA ALA A 255 -10.22 24.20 -16.55
C ALA A 255 -10.71 23.92 -17.98
N VAL A 256 -11.35 22.77 -18.19
CA VAL A 256 -11.96 22.38 -19.46
C VAL A 256 -13.45 22.15 -19.22
N LEU A 257 -14.29 22.74 -20.07
CA LEU A 257 -15.75 22.61 -20.00
C LEU A 257 -16.30 22.13 -21.33
N VAL A 258 -17.25 21.21 -21.23
CA VAL A 258 -18.07 20.78 -22.35
C VAL A 258 -19.28 21.72 -22.46
N VAL A 259 -19.53 22.24 -23.66
CA VAL A 259 -20.63 23.15 -23.96
C VAL A 259 -21.34 22.72 -25.24
N ASP A 260 -22.57 23.19 -25.40
CA ASP A 260 -23.36 22.99 -26.62
C ASP A 260 -22.68 23.55 -27.87
N ALA A 261 -22.80 22.84 -28.98
CA ALA A 261 -22.12 23.17 -30.24
C ALA A 261 -22.65 24.45 -30.89
N GLU A 262 -23.97 24.68 -30.85
CA GLU A 262 -24.57 25.89 -31.42
C GLU A 262 -24.21 27.11 -30.58
N TRP A 263 -24.22 26.97 -29.25
CA TRP A 263 -23.78 28.02 -28.34
C TRP A 263 -22.30 28.37 -28.53
N LEU A 264 -21.44 27.36 -28.73
CA LEU A 264 -20.02 27.56 -28.97
C LEU A 264 -19.77 28.27 -30.31
N ALA A 265 -20.52 27.94 -31.36
CA ALA A 265 -20.41 28.57 -32.67
C ALA A 265 -20.75 30.08 -32.64
N ASP A 266 -21.61 30.52 -31.72
CA ASP A 266 -21.95 31.93 -31.54
C ASP A 266 -20.86 32.74 -30.80
N CYS A 267 -19.87 32.08 -30.18
CA CYS A 267 -18.83 32.75 -29.42
C CYS A 267 -17.83 33.48 -30.33
N LYS A 268 -17.59 34.77 -30.06
CA LYS A 268 -16.58 35.59 -30.74
C LYS A 268 -15.57 36.19 -29.77
N PRO A 269 -14.30 36.40 -30.18
CA PRO A 269 -13.33 37.13 -29.39
C PRO A 269 -13.88 38.48 -28.90
N GLY A 270 -13.83 38.71 -27.59
CA GLY A 270 -14.39 39.90 -26.94
C GLY A 270 -15.73 39.70 -26.24
N ASP A 271 -16.44 38.60 -26.54
CA ASP A 271 -17.73 38.29 -25.93
C ASP A 271 -17.63 38.06 -24.42
N LYS A 272 -18.77 38.27 -23.74
CA LYS A 272 -18.89 38.14 -22.29
C LYS A 272 -19.82 36.99 -21.96
N VAL A 273 -19.26 35.93 -21.39
CA VAL A 273 -20.02 34.81 -20.82
C VAL A 273 -20.45 35.19 -19.41
N LEU A 274 -21.75 35.14 -19.14
CA LEU A 274 -22.38 35.44 -17.86
C LEU A 274 -22.89 34.15 -17.24
N LEU A 275 -22.61 33.96 -15.95
CA LEU A 275 -23.12 32.82 -15.21
C LEU A 275 -23.34 33.16 -13.73
N ARG A 276 -24.02 32.27 -13.02
CA ARG A 276 -24.10 32.28 -11.55
C ARG A 276 -23.38 31.04 -11.04
N ASP A 277 -22.36 31.25 -10.22
CA ASP A 277 -21.61 30.13 -9.63
C ASP A 277 -22.47 29.37 -8.59
N ALA A 278 -21.96 28.24 -8.07
CA ALA A 278 -22.64 27.42 -7.06
C ALA A 278 -23.02 28.19 -5.78
N ARG A 279 -22.44 29.37 -5.55
CA ARG A 279 -22.76 30.28 -4.44
C ARG A 279 -23.72 31.40 -4.87
N LYS A 280 -24.43 31.23 -5.99
CA LYS A 280 -25.34 32.20 -6.62
C LYS A 280 -24.68 33.53 -7.02
N SER A 281 -23.35 33.60 -6.98
CA SER A 281 -22.63 34.84 -7.26
C SER A 281 -22.48 35.06 -8.76
N LYS A 282 -22.76 36.27 -9.24
CA LYS A 282 -22.59 36.64 -10.65
C LYS A 282 -21.11 36.56 -11.06
N ARG A 283 -20.82 35.85 -12.14
CA ARG A 283 -19.50 35.78 -12.76
C ARG A 283 -19.59 36.21 -14.21
N ARG A 284 -18.46 36.72 -14.69
CA ARG A 284 -18.30 37.18 -16.06
C ARG A 284 -16.95 36.71 -16.56
N TRP A 285 -16.96 35.93 -17.61
CA TRP A 285 -15.77 35.54 -18.34
C TRP A 285 -15.71 36.32 -19.66
N ARG A 286 -14.53 36.39 -20.26
CA ARG A 286 -14.33 37.04 -21.56
C ARG A 286 -13.74 36.01 -22.53
N ILE A 287 -14.34 35.87 -23.71
CA ILE A 287 -13.77 35.07 -24.79
C ILE A 287 -12.56 35.82 -25.36
N ARG A 288 -11.43 35.14 -25.50
CA ARG A 288 -10.17 35.71 -26.00
C ARG A 288 -9.85 35.25 -27.40
N GLU A 289 -9.91 33.95 -27.61
CA GLU A 289 -9.50 33.30 -28.85
C GLU A 289 -10.52 32.21 -29.17
N THR A 290 -10.79 32.02 -30.45
CA THR A 290 -11.67 30.97 -30.99
C THR A 290 -10.85 30.16 -31.99
N GLY A 291 -10.81 28.84 -31.83
CA GLY A 291 -10.16 27.89 -32.72
C GLY A 291 -11.17 26.98 -33.43
N SER A 292 -10.69 26.00 -34.19
CA SER A 292 -11.53 25.02 -34.88
C SER A 292 -12.33 24.13 -33.92
N ASP A 293 -11.72 23.78 -32.77
CA ASP A 293 -12.24 22.76 -31.85
C ASP A 293 -12.76 23.34 -30.52
N GLY A 294 -12.77 24.67 -30.38
CA GLY A 294 -13.16 25.32 -29.12
C GLY A 294 -12.83 26.80 -29.02
N CYS A 295 -13.10 27.38 -27.85
CA CYS A 295 -12.71 28.76 -27.54
C CYS A 295 -12.11 28.92 -26.14
N TRP A 296 -11.20 29.90 -26.02
CA TRP A 296 -10.58 30.28 -24.76
C TRP A 296 -11.40 31.36 -24.06
N ALA A 297 -11.82 31.08 -22.82
CA ALA A 297 -12.44 32.04 -21.93
C ALA A 297 -11.51 32.39 -20.75
N GLU A 298 -11.55 33.65 -20.31
CA GLU A 298 -10.78 34.13 -19.15
C GLU A 298 -11.68 34.53 -17.97
N ALA A 299 -11.37 34.00 -16.79
CA ALA A 299 -12.01 34.38 -15.53
C ALA A 299 -11.06 35.18 -14.62
N ARG A 300 -11.49 36.37 -14.21
CA ARG A 300 -10.76 37.22 -13.23
C ARG A 300 -11.27 37.08 -11.79
N LYS A 301 -12.35 36.34 -11.58
CA LYS A 301 -12.90 36.03 -10.25
C LYS A 301 -13.00 34.52 -10.10
N THR A 302 -12.68 34.02 -8.89
CA THR A 302 -12.84 32.61 -8.55
C THR A 302 -14.28 32.18 -8.79
N THR A 303 -14.46 31.10 -9.53
CA THR A 303 -15.75 30.57 -9.96
C THR A 303 -15.88 29.12 -9.52
N TYR A 304 -17.04 28.74 -9.00
CA TYR A 304 -17.34 27.39 -8.54
C TYR A 304 -18.48 26.87 -9.41
N LEU A 305 -18.22 25.90 -10.26
CA LEU A 305 -19.22 25.28 -11.13
C LEU A 305 -19.68 23.97 -10.51
N VAL A 306 -20.93 23.63 -10.76
CA VAL A 306 -21.54 22.34 -10.49
C VAL A 306 -22.36 21.95 -11.72
N ASP A 307 -22.67 20.66 -11.86
CA ASP A 307 -23.59 20.19 -12.89
C ASP A 307 -24.90 20.99 -12.83
N GLY A 308 -25.39 21.42 -14.00
CA GLY A 308 -26.52 22.33 -14.13
C GLY A 308 -26.16 23.82 -14.18
N THR A 309 -24.87 24.18 -14.22
CA THR A 309 -24.49 25.61 -14.27
C THR A 309 -24.71 26.18 -15.68
N ALA A 310 -25.68 27.08 -15.82
CA ALA A 310 -25.95 27.77 -17.08
C ALA A 310 -24.94 28.89 -17.40
N LEU A 311 -24.38 28.85 -18.61
CA LEU A 311 -23.55 29.89 -19.22
C LEU A 311 -24.35 30.63 -20.30
N ARG A 312 -24.36 31.97 -20.24
CA ARG A 312 -25.09 32.83 -21.19
C ARG A 312 -24.16 33.78 -21.93
N LEU A 313 -24.31 33.94 -23.24
CA LEU A 313 -23.60 34.98 -23.99
C LEU A 313 -24.35 36.31 -23.86
N ARG A 314 -23.64 37.38 -23.47
CA ARG A 314 -24.28 38.70 -23.29
C ARG A 314 -24.73 39.25 -24.66
N GLY A 315 -26.04 39.41 -24.83
CA GLY A 315 -26.65 39.94 -26.05
C GLY A 315 -27.33 38.88 -26.93
N PHE A 316 -27.27 37.62 -26.51
CA PHE A 316 -27.95 36.49 -27.15
C PHE A 316 -28.89 35.83 -26.13
N GLU A 317 -29.99 35.23 -26.61
CA GLU A 317 -30.95 34.52 -25.75
C GLU A 317 -30.50 33.08 -25.41
N ARG A 318 -29.53 32.53 -26.14
CA ARG A 318 -29.08 31.14 -25.94
C ARG A 318 -28.20 30.97 -24.70
N GLU A 319 -28.40 29.84 -24.02
CA GLU A 319 -27.61 29.38 -22.89
C GLU A 319 -27.17 27.94 -23.08
N THR A 320 -25.98 27.59 -22.58
CA THR A 320 -25.51 26.21 -22.48
C THR A 320 -25.43 25.83 -21.01
N VAL A 321 -25.72 24.57 -20.70
CA VAL A 321 -25.61 24.01 -19.36
C VAL A 321 -24.40 23.07 -19.32
N ILE A 322 -23.57 23.23 -18.29
CA ILE A 322 -22.45 22.33 -17.98
C ILE A 322 -22.97 21.21 -17.10
#